data_AF-A0A1F5FKN3-F1
#
_entry.id   AF-A0A1F5FKN3-F1
#
_cell.length_a   1.000
_cell.length_b   1.000
_cell.length_c   1.000
_cell.angle_alpha   90.00
_cell.angle_beta   90.00
_cell.angle_gamma   90.00
#
_symmetry.space_group_name_H-M   'P 1'
#
loop_
_entity.id
_entity.type
_entity.pdbx_description
1 polymer ?
#
loop_
_entity_poly.entity_id
_entity_poly.type
_entity_poly.pdbx_seq_one_letter_code
_entity_poly.pdbx_strand_id
1 'polypeptide(L)'
;MFDESLLAQVTSLLSTAPSVLLLLPPQPDADSIAAATALHLTFKQAGKTSTIGCSTPIKLEQSMLFGIADIKQNIGRQNLIVSFPYKEEAVENVSYDIDEATGRFNLRIRPRPGAEPLDTKAVEYTYSGAAADAVITFAINSLEELGRLYAEEKDFLDKTKIINLASKPLNVQFDCLNLAAKEPATFAEVAATLLQKLNLAPTADAASNLYQQLVTTTQNFASPTTTATTFEVAAFLLRSGARRPQAAPTNTTRPASEIRNAVPGDLRAPSQWSGPKIFRGGGQTK
;
A
#
# COMPACT_ATOMS: atom_id res chain seq x y z
N MET A 1 7.47 -13.66 -13.41
CA MET A 1 6.89 -12.93 -14.56
C MET A 1 5.42 -13.30 -14.71
N PHE A 2 4.51 -12.33 -14.90
CA PHE A 2 3.05 -12.53 -14.88
C PHE A 2 2.52 -13.31 -16.10
N ASP A 3 1.22 -13.64 -16.11
CA ASP A 3 0.52 -14.03 -17.33
C ASP A 3 0.31 -12.79 -18.21
N GLU A 4 0.90 -12.76 -19.41
CA GLU A 4 0.86 -11.60 -20.31
C GLU A 4 -0.55 -11.31 -20.86
N SER A 5 -1.38 -12.35 -21.07
CA SER A 5 -2.76 -12.17 -21.52
C SER A 5 -3.59 -11.50 -20.44
N LEU A 6 -3.45 -11.98 -19.20
CA LEU A 6 -4.13 -11.39 -18.06
C LEU A 6 -3.66 -9.97 -17.79
N LEU A 7 -2.34 -9.72 -17.87
CA LEU A 7 -1.76 -8.39 -17.72
C LEU A 7 -2.31 -7.42 -18.78
N ALA A 8 -2.45 -7.85 -20.02
CA ALA A 8 -3.08 -7.04 -21.08
C ALA A 8 -4.54 -6.71 -20.75
N GLN A 9 -5.33 -7.66 -20.25
CA GLN A 9 -6.71 -7.42 -19.83
C GLN A 9 -6.80 -6.42 -18.67
N VAL A 10 -5.96 -6.58 -17.65
CA VAL A 10 -5.86 -5.68 -16.49
C VAL A 10 -5.48 -4.26 -16.94
N THR A 11 -4.47 -4.13 -17.81
CA THR A 11 -4.03 -2.83 -18.31
C THR A 11 -5.09 -2.14 -19.16
N SER A 12 -5.81 -2.88 -19.99
CA SER A 12 -6.94 -2.37 -20.78
C SER A 12 -8.04 -1.82 -19.87
N LEU A 13 -8.48 -2.60 -18.87
CA LEU A 13 -9.49 -2.17 -17.89
C LEU A 13 -9.06 -0.92 -17.13
N LEU A 14 -7.82 -0.89 -16.62
CA LEU A 14 -7.32 0.24 -15.85
C LEU A 14 -7.07 1.48 -16.72
N SER A 15 -6.77 1.33 -18.00
CA SER A 15 -6.58 2.47 -18.90
C SER A 15 -7.89 3.24 -19.11
N THR A 16 -9.01 2.54 -19.26
CA THR A 16 -10.33 3.12 -19.54
C THR A 16 -11.12 3.51 -18.30
N ALA A 17 -10.77 2.99 -17.11
CA ALA A 17 -11.42 3.33 -15.85
C ALA A 17 -11.09 4.76 -15.37
N PRO A 18 -12.02 5.74 -15.37
CA PRO A 18 -11.76 7.06 -14.81
C PRO A 18 -11.69 7.07 -13.28
N SER A 19 -12.29 6.09 -12.60
CA SER A 19 -12.24 5.93 -11.15
C SER A 19 -11.78 4.54 -10.71
N VAL A 20 -10.89 4.49 -9.72
CA VAL A 20 -10.29 3.25 -9.20
C VAL A 20 -10.35 3.23 -7.68
N LEU A 21 -10.83 2.13 -7.11
CA LEU A 21 -10.86 1.88 -5.67
C LEU A 21 -9.82 0.82 -5.30
N LEU A 22 -8.89 1.14 -4.40
CA LEU A 22 -7.86 0.25 -3.91
C LEU A 22 -8.22 -0.24 -2.50
N LEU A 23 -8.34 -1.55 -2.30
CA LEU A 23 -8.75 -2.17 -1.04
C LEU A 23 -7.65 -3.06 -0.48
N LEU A 24 -7.11 -2.67 0.66
CA LEU A 24 -6.11 -3.44 1.40
C LEU A 24 -6.79 -4.52 2.24
N PRO A 25 -6.13 -5.68 2.45
CA PRO A 25 -6.56 -6.67 3.42
C PRO A 25 -6.52 -6.09 4.85
N PRO A 26 -7.20 -6.73 5.82
CA PRO A 26 -7.10 -6.34 7.22
C PRO A 26 -5.66 -6.56 7.72
N GLN A 27 -5.20 -5.65 8.57
CA GLN A 27 -3.83 -5.63 9.09
C GLN A 27 -2.77 -5.73 7.98
N PRO A 28 -2.79 -4.83 6.98
CA PRO A 28 -1.94 -4.95 5.81
C PRO A 28 -0.46 -4.79 6.21
N ASP A 29 0.41 -5.48 5.47
CA ASP A 29 1.85 -5.36 5.62
C ASP A 29 2.39 -4.09 4.95
N ALA A 30 3.65 -3.74 5.23
CA ALA A 30 4.26 -2.53 4.66
C ALA A 30 4.35 -2.59 3.12
N ASP A 31 4.44 -3.79 2.52
CA ASP A 31 4.56 -3.99 1.07
C ASP A 31 3.26 -3.67 0.33
N SER A 32 2.15 -4.24 0.80
CA SER A 32 0.82 -3.93 0.27
C SER A 32 0.45 -2.45 0.48
N ILE A 33 0.75 -1.85 1.65
CA ILE A 33 0.52 -0.42 1.88
C ILE A 33 1.33 0.44 0.91
N ALA A 34 2.63 0.15 0.75
CA ALA A 34 3.50 0.91 -0.17
C ALA A 34 3.02 0.81 -1.61
N ALA A 35 2.64 -0.39 -2.06
CA ALA A 35 2.08 -0.62 -3.38
C ALA A 35 0.76 0.13 -3.60
N ALA A 36 -0.18 0.01 -2.66
CA ALA A 36 -1.49 0.65 -2.76
C ALA A 36 -1.40 2.17 -2.76
N THR A 37 -0.59 2.75 -1.86
CA THR A 37 -0.36 4.20 -1.81
C THR A 37 0.36 4.72 -3.04
N ALA A 38 1.34 3.99 -3.58
CA ALA A 38 2.03 4.39 -4.80
C ALA A 38 1.10 4.37 -6.02
N LEU A 39 0.26 3.33 -6.16
CA LEU A 39 -0.76 3.27 -7.20
C LEU A 39 -1.78 4.41 -7.03
N HIS A 40 -2.24 4.66 -5.80
CA HIS A 40 -3.17 5.75 -5.48
C HIS A 40 -2.63 7.12 -5.93
N LEU A 41 -1.40 7.45 -5.53
CA LEU A 41 -0.75 8.71 -5.88
C LEU A 41 -0.52 8.83 -7.39
N THR A 42 -0.09 7.75 -8.04
CA THR A 42 0.17 7.74 -9.48
C THR A 42 -1.13 7.88 -10.30
N PHE A 43 -2.21 7.21 -9.89
CA PHE A 43 -3.51 7.38 -10.54
C PHE A 43 -4.08 8.79 -10.36
N LYS A 44 -3.92 9.41 -9.19
CA LYS A 44 -4.29 10.82 -8.96
C LYS A 44 -3.49 11.76 -9.86
N GLN A 45 -2.18 11.54 -9.98
CA GLN A 45 -1.33 12.31 -10.90
C GLN A 45 -1.79 12.16 -12.37
N ALA A 46 -2.23 10.96 -12.76
CA ALA A 46 -2.75 10.67 -14.09
C ALA A 46 -4.18 11.23 -14.34
N GLY A 47 -4.74 11.99 -13.40
CA GLY A 47 -6.07 12.62 -13.52
C GLY A 47 -7.25 11.69 -13.23
N LYS A 48 -7.00 10.47 -12.72
CA LYS A 48 -8.06 9.53 -12.32
C LYS A 48 -8.53 9.83 -10.89
N THR A 49 -9.79 9.51 -10.61
CA THR A 49 -10.29 9.51 -9.23
C THR A 49 -9.80 8.23 -8.55
N SER A 50 -8.92 8.34 -7.57
CA SER A 50 -8.47 7.20 -6.78
C SER A 50 -8.96 7.29 -5.35
N THR A 51 -9.42 6.17 -4.79
CA THR A 51 -9.77 6.03 -3.37
C THR A 51 -9.03 4.80 -2.83
N ILE A 52 -8.50 4.89 -1.62
CA ILE A 52 -7.83 3.77 -0.96
C ILE A 52 -8.50 3.49 0.40
N GLY A 53 -8.76 2.21 0.68
CA GLY A 53 -9.51 1.76 1.85
C GLY A 53 -8.87 0.58 2.56
N CYS A 54 -8.99 0.55 3.88
CA CYS A 54 -8.63 -0.59 4.73
C CYS A 54 -9.59 -0.65 5.93
N SER A 55 -10.11 -1.83 6.25
CA SER A 55 -11.07 -2.00 7.36
C SER A 55 -10.44 -1.83 8.75
N THR A 56 -9.12 -1.97 8.86
CA THR A 56 -8.38 -1.85 10.12
C THR A 56 -7.51 -0.59 10.14
N PRO A 57 -7.27 0.02 11.32
CA PRO A 57 -6.28 1.08 11.46
C PRO A 57 -4.88 0.64 11.00
N ILE A 58 -4.18 1.51 10.29
CA ILE A 58 -2.79 1.29 9.88
C ILE A 58 -1.86 1.53 11.08
N LYS A 59 -0.85 0.67 11.29
CA LYS A 59 0.04 0.79 12.45
C LYS A 59 1.07 1.92 12.23
N LEU A 60 1.55 2.48 13.35
CA LEU A 60 2.41 3.67 13.35
C LEU A 60 3.78 3.43 12.67
N GLU A 61 4.31 2.21 12.69
CA GLU A 61 5.58 1.89 12.04
C GLU A 61 5.54 2.12 10.52
N GLN A 62 4.35 2.03 9.91
CA GLN A 62 4.17 2.28 8.48
C GLN A 62 3.94 3.77 8.14
N SER A 63 3.83 4.66 9.13
CA SER A 63 3.48 6.09 8.95
C SER A 63 4.47 6.93 8.14
N MET A 64 5.64 6.38 7.81
CA MET A 64 6.65 7.06 6.99
C MET A 64 6.33 7.03 5.48
N LEU A 65 5.29 6.31 5.05
CA LEU A 65 4.90 6.22 3.64
C LEU A 65 4.07 7.43 3.20
N PHE A 66 4.39 7.96 2.03
CA PHE A 66 3.62 9.05 1.42
C PHE A 66 2.22 8.56 1.04
N GLY A 67 1.19 9.39 1.30
CA GLY A 67 -0.20 9.04 0.97
C GLY A 67 -0.88 8.10 1.98
N ILE A 68 -0.23 7.74 3.10
CA ILE A 68 -0.85 6.87 4.11
C ILE A 68 -2.08 7.49 4.77
N ALA A 69 -2.10 8.82 4.90
CA ALA A 69 -3.22 9.57 5.46
C ALA A 69 -4.48 9.53 4.56
N ASP A 70 -4.33 9.15 3.28
CA ASP A 70 -5.45 9.02 2.35
C ASP A 70 -6.21 7.69 2.54
N ILE A 71 -5.69 6.76 3.36
CA ILE A 71 -6.32 5.45 3.64
C ILE A 71 -7.52 5.64 4.56
N LYS A 72 -8.70 5.31 4.05
CA LYS A 72 -9.97 5.46 4.76
C LYS A 72 -10.48 4.12 5.29
N GLN A 73 -11.17 4.18 6.43
CA GLN A 73 -11.94 3.04 6.95
C GLN A 73 -13.35 2.95 6.36
N ASN A 74 -13.79 4.00 5.66
CA ASN A 74 -15.04 4.02 4.91
C ASN A 74 -14.75 4.48 3.48
N ILE A 75 -15.21 3.68 2.53
CA ILE A 75 -15.00 3.85 1.08
C ILE A 75 -16.25 4.38 0.36
N GLY A 76 -17.42 4.28 0.99
CA GLY A 76 -18.69 4.80 0.51
C GLY A 76 -18.83 6.29 0.81
N ARG A 77 -19.40 7.03 -0.13
CA ARG A 77 -19.63 8.48 0.03
C ARG A 77 -20.90 8.99 -0.64
N GLN A 78 -21.65 8.12 -1.31
CA GLN A 78 -22.80 8.53 -2.11
C GLN A 78 -24.06 8.68 -1.26
N ASN A 79 -24.24 7.79 -0.28
CA ASN A 79 -25.43 7.72 0.55
C ASN A 79 -25.08 8.19 1.97
N LEU A 80 -25.78 9.20 2.48
CA LEU A 80 -25.72 9.55 3.90
C LEU A 80 -26.63 8.59 4.67
N ILE A 81 -26.06 7.88 5.64
CA ILE A 81 -26.80 7.04 6.59
C ILE A 81 -26.92 7.80 7.91
N VAL A 82 -28.15 7.89 8.41
CA VAL A 82 -28.47 8.43 9.73
C VAL A 82 -28.95 7.27 10.61
N SER A 83 -28.19 6.95 11.65
CA SER A 83 -28.44 5.81 12.53
C SER A 83 -28.67 6.29 13.96
N PHE A 84 -29.47 5.55 14.73
CA PHE A 84 -29.67 5.78 16.16
C PHE A 84 -30.13 4.48 16.84
N PRO A 85 -29.93 4.30 18.15
CA PRO A 85 -30.42 3.14 18.87
C PRO A 85 -31.94 2.99 18.73
N TYR A 86 -32.39 1.91 18.09
CA TYR A 86 -33.79 1.65 17.86
C TYR A 86 -34.39 0.76 18.95
N LYS A 87 -35.53 1.17 19.51
CA LYS A 87 -36.39 0.38 20.37
C LYS A 87 -37.81 0.45 19.81
N GLU A 88 -38.43 -0.70 19.57
CA GLU A 88 -39.74 -0.78 18.89
C GLU A 88 -40.84 -0.06 19.67
N GLU A 89 -40.75 -0.10 21.00
CA GLU A 89 -41.64 0.58 21.94
C GLU A 89 -41.39 2.10 22.05
N ALA A 90 -40.29 2.64 21.54
CA ALA A 90 -39.93 4.05 21.70
C ALA A 90 -40.38 4.93 20.51
N VAL A 91 -40.43 4.38 19.30
CA VAL A 91 -40.73 5.15 18.07
C VAL A 91 -42.14 4.82 17.55
N GLU A 92 -42.95 5.87 17.34
CA GLU A 92 -44.29 5.75 16.74
C GLU A 92 -44.20 5.74 15.23
N ASN A 93 -43.59 6.77 14.64
CA ASN A 93 -43.39 6.88 13.20
C ASN A 93 -42.16 7.73 12.84
N VAL A 94 -41.64 7.49 11.63
CA VAL A 94 -40.62 8.31 10.99
C VAL A 94 -41.22 8.91 9.74
N SER A 95 -41.21 10.23 9.61
CA SER A 95 -41.71 10.96 8.45
C SER A 95 -40.70 12.00 7.97
N TYR A 96 -40.88 12.52 6.76
CA TYR A 96 -40.09 13.63 6.25
C TYR A 96 -40.98 14.77 5.74
N ASP A 97 -40.46 15.99 5.79
CA ASP A 97 -41.05 17.18 5.17
C ASP A 97 -39.94 18.07 4.61
N ILE A 98 -40.27 18.82 3.56
CA ILE A 98 -39.40 19.86 3.01
C ILE A 98 -40.05 21.18 3.36
N ASP A 99 -39.36 22.00 4.14
CA ASP A 99 -39.77 23.36 4.40
C ASP A 99 -39.42 24.23 3.19
N GLU A 100 -40.42 24.54 2.35
CA GLU A 100 -40.22 25.33 1.13
C GLU A 100 -39.75 26.76 1.40
N ALA A 101 -40.06 27.33 2.58
CA ALA A 101 -39.66 28.70 2.91
C ALA A 101 -38.17 28.78 3.29
N THR A 102 -37.64 27.75 3.96
CA THR A 102 -36.23 27.69 4.37
C THR A 102 -35.37 26.79 3.48
N GLY A 103 -35.97 26.03 2.57
CA GLY A 103 -35.32 25.05 1.70
C GLY A 103 -34.76 23.84 2.46
N ARG A 104 -35.22 23.56 3.68
CA ARG A 104 -34.65 22.52 4.56
C ARG A 104 -35.42 21.21 4.47
N PHE A 105 -34.69 20.11 4.33
CA PHE A 105 -35.22 18.76 4.51
C PHE A 105 -35.23 18.40 6.00
N ASN A 106 -36.39 18.02 6.53
CA ASN A 106 -36.57 17.62 7.91
C ASN A 106 -36.94 16.13 7.97
N LEU A 107 -36.17 15.36 8.73
CA LEU A 107 -36.56 14.00 9.14
C LEU A 107 -37.16 14.10 10.55
N ARG A 108 -38.43 13.72 10.71
CA ARG A 108 -39.14 13.75 11.99
C ARG A 108 -39.29 12.34 12.54
N ILE A 109 -38.78 12.14 13.75
CA ILE A 109 -38.89 10.89 14.49
C ILE A 109 -39.83 11.17 15.66
N ARG A 110 -41.04 10.64 15.60
CA ARG A 110 -42.06 10.85 16.63
C ARG A 110 -41.98 9.71 17.65
N PRO A 111 -41.81 10.01 18.94
CA PRO A 111 -41.86 8.99 19.98
C PRO A 111 -43.30 8.51 20.21
N ARG A 112 -43.47 7.30 20.72
CA ARG A 112 -44.78 6.84 21.20
C ARG A 112 -45.24 7.66 22.41
N PRO A 113 -46.56 7.80 22.65
CA PRO A 113 -47.06 8.46 23.86
C PRO A 113 -46.47 7.84 25.13
N GLY A 114 -45.85 8.68 25.97
CA GLY A 114 -45.18 8.25 27.21
C GLY A 114 -43.73 7.77 27.03
N ALA A 115 -43.21 7.71 25.81
CA ALA A 115 -41.79 7.49 25.55
C ALA A 115 -41.03 8.83 25.45
N GLU A 116 -39.76 8.81 25.86
CA GLU A 116 -38.88 9.98 25.74
C GLU A 116 -38.54 10.26 24.27
N PRO A 117 -38.41 11.54 23.86
CA PRO A 117 -37.91 11.90 22.55
C PRO A 117 -36.49 11.37 22.31
N LEU A 118 -36.15 11.14 21.03
CA LEU A 118 -34.80 10.71 20.65
C LEU A 118 -33.77 11.76 21.08
N ASP A 119 -32.75 11.33 21.82
CA ASP A 119 -31.59 12.17 22.12
C ASP A 119 -30.78 12.41 20.85
N THR A 120 -30.66 13.68 20.46
CA THR A 120 -29.83 14.13 19.33
C THR A 120 -28.37 13.67 19.42
N LYS A 121 -27.84 13.44 20.62
CA LYS A 121 -26.46 12.95 20.82
C LYS A 121 -26.30 11.48 20.48
N ALA A 122 -27.39 10.73 20.41
CA ALA A 122 -27.39 9.32 20.03
C ALA A 122 -27.53 9.11 18.51
N VAL A 123 -27.65 10.20 17.74
CA VAL A 123 -27.72 10.15 16.28
C VAL A 123 -26.30 10.08 15.72
N GLU A 124 -26.03 9.02 14.97
CA GLU A 124 -24.78 8.77 14.29
C GLU A 124 -24.94 9.00 12.78
N TYR A 125 -23.91 9.54 12.15
CA TYR A 125 -23.86 9.78 10.72
C TYR A 125 -22.72 8.97 10.11
N THR A 126 -23.04 8.17 9.10
CA THR A 126 -22.06 7.45 8.30
C THR A 126 -22.36 7.63 6.82
N TYR A 127 -21.45 7.21 5.96
CA TYR A 127 -21.69 7.16 4.53
C TYR A 127 -21.64 5.72 4.03
N SER A 128 -22.35 5.44 2.94
CA SER A 128 -22.23 4.21 2.15
C SER A 128 -22.34 4.52 0.65
N GLY A 129 -22.34 3.49 -0.20
CA GLY A 129 -22.42 3.64 -1.64
C GLY A 129 -21.05 3.98 -2.20
N ALA A 130 -20.18 2.98 -2.18
CA ALA A 130 -18.94 3.01 -2.92
C ALA A 130 -19.26 2.90 -4.42
N ALA A 131 -18.50 3.61 -5.24
CA ALA A 131 -18.54 3.47 -6.69
C ALA A 131 -17.14 3.68 -7.26
N ALA A 132 -16.76 2.79 -8.16
CA ALA A 132 -15.58 2.90 -8.99
C ALA A 132 -15.77 2.06 -10.26
N ASP A 133 -15.06 2.40 -11.33
CA ASP A 133 -15.09 1.64 -12.58
C ASP A 133 -14.22 0.38 -12.50
N ALA A 134 -13.21 0.40 -11.63
CA ALA A 134 -12.37 -0.76 -11.32
C ALA A 134 -12.02 -0.80 -9.82
N VAL A 135 -11.96 -2.00 -9.26
CA VAL A 135 -11.50 -2.26 -7.90
C VAL A 135 -10.19 -3.03 -7.95
N ILE A 136 -9.20 -2.62 -7.17
CA ILE A 136 -7.92 -3.32 -6.99
C ILE A 136 -7.82 -3.82 -5.56
N THR A 137 -7.66 -5.12 -5.36
CA THR A 137 -7.44 -5.75 -4.06
C THR A 137 -6.00 -6.27 -3.94
N PHE A 138 -5.51 -6.47 -2.72
CA PHE A 138 -4.13 -6.92 -2.47
C PHE A 138 -4.12 -8.26 -1.71
N ALA A 139 -3.90 -9.34 -2.46
CA ALA A 139 -3.75 -10.72 -2.00
C ALA A 139 -4.82 -11.25 -1.03
N ILE A 140 -6.09 -10.96 -1.32
CA ILE A 140 -7.22 -11.61 -0.62
C ILE A 140 -7.63 -12.90 -1.34
N ASN A 141 -8.11 -13.90 -0.61
CA ASN A 141 -8.65 -15.13 -1.21
C ASN A 141 -10.17 -15.08 -1.36
N SER A 142 -10.86 -14.28 -0.53
CA SER A 142 -12.30 -14.04 -0.61
C SER A 142 -12.63 -12.59 -0.30
N LEU A 143 -13.80 -12.09 -0.73
CA LEU A 143 -14.21 -10.71 -0.47
C LEU A 143 -14.53 -10.48 1.01
N GLU A 144 -14.96 -11.52 1.72
CA GLU A 144 -15.22 -11.50 3.16
C GLU A 144 -13.98 -11.14 3.98
N GLU A 145 -12.77 -11.40 3.46
CA GLU A 145 -11.53 -10.97 4.12
C GLU A 145 -11.44 -9.45 4.28
N LEU A 146 -12.08 -8.66 3.40
CA LEU A 146 -12.13 -7.20 3.51
C LEU A 146 -12.96 -6.73 4.74
N GLY A 147 -13.69 -7.65 5.38
CA GLY A 147 -14.43 -7.41 6.61
C GLY A 147 -15.53 -6.37 6.40
N ARG A 148 -15.52 -5.33 7.27
CA ARG A 148 -16.56 -4.28 7.25
C ARG A 148 -16.72 -3.60 5.88
N LEU A 149 -15.62 -3.39 5.15
CA LEU A 149 -15.70 -2.78 3.81
C LEU A 149 -16.53 -3.60 2.83
N TYR A 150 -16.45 -4.94 2.92
CA TYR A 150 -17.31 -5.82 2.11
C TYR A 150 -18.73 -5.87 2.65
N ALA A 151 -18.91 -5.95 3.97
CA ALA A 151 -20.23 -5.99 4.58
C ALA A 151 -21.08 -4.75 4.24
N GLU A 152 -20.47 -3.58 4.22
CA GLU A 152 -21.15 -2.30 3.93
C GLU A 152 -21.39 -2.06 2.43
N GLU A 153 -20.52 -2.59 1.56
CA GLU A 153 -20.53 -2.30 0.12
C GLU A 153 -20.67 -3.58 -0.72
N LYS A 154 -21.34 -4.60 -0.17
CA LYS A 154 -21.48 -5.94 -0.78
C LYS A 154 -22.05 -5.88 -2.20
N ASP A 155 -23.17 -5.20 -2.36
CA ASP A 155 -23.87 -5.11 -3.65
C ASP A 155 -23.01 -4.47 -4.75
N PHE A 156 -22.13 -3.54 -4.38
CA PHE A 156 -21.19 -2.89 -5.28
C PHE A 156 -20.02 -3.84 -5.62
N LEU A 157 -19.40 -4.45 -4.60
CA LEU A 157 -18.24 -5.32 -4.79
C LEU A 157 -18.58 -6.62 -5.53
N ASP A 158 -19.77 -7.19 -5.31
CA ASP A 158 -20.22 -8.40 -6.01
C ASP A 158 -20.47 -8.18 -7.52
N LYS A 159 -20.66 -6.94 -7.96
CA LYS A 159 -21.00 -6.59 -9.36
C LYS A 159 -19.84 -5.94 -10.12
N THR A 160 -18.85 -5.42 -9.42
CA THR A 160 -17.77 -4.62 -10.02
C THR A 160 -16.65 -5.51 -10.53
N LYS A 161 -15.94 -5.06 -11.57
CA LYS A 161 -14.73 -5.75 -12.03
C LYS A 161 -13.59 -5.57 -11.03
N ILE A 162 -13.17 -6.66 -10.41
CA ILE A 162 -12.10 -6.69 -9.42
C ILE A 162 -10.81 -7.21 -10.04
N ILE A 163 -9.70 -6.54 -9.76
CA ILE A 163 -8.33 -6.97 -10.05
C ILE A 163 -7.69 -7.33 -8.72
N ASN A 164 -7.30 -8.59 -8.54
CA ASN A 164 -6.60 -9.02 -7.33
C ASN A 164 -5.10 -9.09 -7.62
N LEU A 165 -4.31 -8.21 -7.00
CA LEU A 165 -2.86 -8.22 -7.11
C LEU A 165 -2.28 -9.19 -6.10
N ALA A 166 -1.38 -10.06 -6.54
CA ALA A 166 -0.72 -11.01 -5.66
C ALA A 166 0.76 -11.15 -5.97
N SER A 167 1.59 -11.12 -4.93
CA SER A 167 3.03 -11.30 -5.02
C SER A 167 3.47 -12.77 -5.12
N LYS A 168 2.51 -13.70 -5.03
CA LYS A 168 2.67 -15.15 -5.17
C LYS A 168 1.34 -15.77 -5.61
N PRO A 169 1.30 -17.04 -6.08
CA PRO A 169 0.06 -17.73 -6.37
C PRO A 169 -0.88 -17.78 -5.14
N LEU A 170 -2.18 -17.56 -5.38
CA LEU A 170 -3.24 -17.57 -4.37
C LEU A 170 -4.41 -18.44 -4.81
N ASN A 171 -5.14 -18.99 -3.84
CA ASN A 171 -6.36 -19.75 -4.09
C ASN A 171 -7.58 -18.83 -3.97
N VAL A 172 -7.88 -18.11 -5.06
CA VAL A 172 -8.94 -17.10 -5.07
C VAL A 172 -10.31 -17.74 -5.28
N GLN A 173 -11.29 -17.34 -4.47
CA GLN A 173 -12.64 -17.90 -4.38
C GLN A 173 -13.75 -16.93 -4.84
N PHE A 174 -13.39 -15.89 -5.59
CA PHE A 174 -14.32 -14.89 -6.12
C PHE A 174 -13.95 -14.52 -7.56
N ASP A 175 -14.91 -13.98 -8.32
CA ASP A 175 -14.70 -13.56 -9.71
C ASP A 175 -13.79 -12.33 -9.77
N CYS A 176 -12.59 -12.49 -10.33
CA CYS A 176 -11.64 -11.40 -10.48
C CYS A 176 -10.58 -11.68 -11.55
N LEU A 177 -9.90 -10.61 -11.97
CA LEU A 177 -8.64 -10.68 -12.71
C LEU A 177 -7.50 -10.86 -11.71
N ASN A 178 -7.14 -12.10 -11.41
CA ASN A 178 -6.11 -12.42 -10.41
C ASN A 178 -4.68 -12.30 -10.97
N LEU A 179 -4.11 -11.10 -10.94
CA LEU A 179 -2.75 -10.83 -11.39
C LEU A 179 -1.72 -11.28 -10.33
N ALA A 180 -1.42 -12.57 -10.35
CA ALA A 180 -0.44 -13.20 -9.47
C ALA A 180 0.93 -13.38 -10.14
N ALA A 181 2.01 -13.10 -9.41
CA ALA A 181 3.35 -13.41 -9.86
C ALA A 181 3.56 -14.94 -9.91
N LYS A 182 4.13 -15.45 -11.02
CA LYS A 182 4.46 -16.89 -11.18
C LYS A 182 5.52 -17.39 -10.20
N GLU A 183 6.36 -16.48 -9.72
CA GLU A 183 7.40 -16.73 -8.72
C GLU A 183 7.22 -15.72 -7.59
N PRO A 184 7.66 -16.02 -6.35
CA PRO A 184 7.59 -15.08 -5.25
C PRO A 184 8.25 -13.74 -5.60
N ALA A 185 7.47 -12.68 -5.51
CA ALA A 185 7.87 -11.29 -5.76
C ALA A 185 7.49 -10.41 -4.57
N THR A 186 7.73 -9.11 -4.69
CA THR A 186 7.20 -8.07 -3.81
C THR A 186 5.97 -7.40 -4.43
N PHE A 187 5.06 -6.86 -3.61
CA PHE A 187 3.99 -6.01 -4.13
C PHE A 187 4.55 -4.73 -4.78
N ALA A 188 5.69 -4.24 -4.30
CA ALA A 188 6.41 -3.16 -4.96
C ALA A 188 6.75 -3.49 -6.43
N GLU A 189 7.23 -4.71 -6.72
CA GLU A 189 7.48 -5.18 -8.09
C GLU A 189 6.19 -5.32 -8.91
N VAL A 190 5.14 -5.89 -8.31
CA VAL A 190 3.84 -6.05 -8.98
C VAL A 190 3.28 -4.69 -9.39
N ALA A 191 3.24 -3.74 -8.46
CA ALA A 191 2.74 -2.39 -8.72
C ALA A 191 3.61 -1.64 -9.74
N ALA A 192 4.94 -1.71 -9.63
CA ALA A 192 5.82 -1.05 -10.59
C ALA A 192 5.67 -1.63 -12.01
N THR A 193 5.57 -2.95 -12.13
CA THR A 193 5.32 -3.63 -13.42
C THR A 193 4.01 -3.16 -14.04
N LEU A 194 2.96 -3.06 -13.22
CA LEU A 194 1.66 -2.57 -13.67
C LEU A 194 1.73 -1.11 -14.17
N LEU A 195 2.40 -0.24 -13.42
CA LEU A 195 2.61 1.17 -13.80
C LEU A 195 3.39 1.30 -15.12
N GLN A 196 4.44 0.49 -15.30
CA GLN A 196 5.20 0.45 -16.55
C GLN A 196 4.33 0.05 -17.74
N LYS A 197 3.51 -1.00 -17.58
CA LYS A 197 2.62 -1.48 -18.65
C LYS A 197 1.49 -0.49 -18.98
N LEU A 198 1.06 0.30 -17.99
CA LEU A 198 0.12 1.41 -18.18
C LEU A 198 0.77 2.67 -18.78
N ASN A 199 2.10 2.67 -18.97
CA ASN A 199 2.88 3.86 -19.35
C ASN A 199 2.68 5.05 -18.39
N LEU A 200 2.49 4.76 -17.09
CA LEU A 200 2.35 5.77 -16.05
C LEU A 200 3.64 5.89 -15.25
N ALA A 201 4.21 7.09 -15.23
CA ALA A 201 5.37 7.39 -14.39
C ALA A 201 4.90 7.75 -12.96
N PRO A 202 5.35 7.02 -11.92
CA PRO A 202 5.03 7.39 -10.55
C PRO A 202 5.66 8.73 -10.16
N THR A 203 5.06 9.45 -9.21
CA THR A 203 5.70 10.60 -8.54
C THR A 203 6.97 10.16 -7.83
N ALA A 204 7.87 11.09 -7.51
CA ALA A 204 9.04 10.81 -6.68
C ALA A 204 8.66 10.18 -5.32
N ASP A 205 7.53 10.59 -4.74
CA ASP A 205 7.01 10.08 -3.48
C ASP A 205 6.48 8.64 -3.62
N ALA A 206 5.66 8.38 -4.65
CA ALA A 206 5.16 7.05 -4.97
C ALA A 206 6.32 6.09 -5.31
N ALA A 207 7.28 6.56 -6.09
CA ALA A 207 8.47 5.81 -6.45
C ALA A 207 9.34 5.52 -5.21
N SER A 208 9.43 6.46 -4.26
CA SER A 208 10.14 6.27 -3.00
C SER A 208 9.47 5.22 -2.11
N ASN A 209 8.13 5.24 -1.99
CA ASN A 209 7.39 4.21 -1.26
C ASN A 209 7.72 2.81 -1.79
N LEU A 210 7.59 2.61 -3.11
CA LEU A 210 7.89 1.34 -3.76
C LEU A 210 9.36 0.94 -3.59
N TYR A 211 10.29 1.88 -3.77
CA TYR A 211 11.73 1.59 -3.73
C TYR A 211 12.19 1.21 -2.32
N GLN A 212 11.78 1.97 -1.30
CA GLN A 212 12.12 1.68 0.09
C GLN A 212 11.66 0.29 0.48
N GLN A 213 10.46 -0.09 0.05
CA GLN A 213 9.88 -1.37 0.41
C GLN A 213 10.45 -2.53 -0.41
N LEU A 214 10.79 -2.30 -1.67
CA LEU A 214 11.59 -3.22 -2.47
C LEU A 214 12.93 -3.54 -1.79
N VAL A 215 13.65 -2.50 -1.35
CA VAL A 215 14.94 -2.65 -0.64
C VAL A 215 14.73 -3.38 0.69
N THR A 216 13.69 -3.05 1.45
CA THR A 216 13.42 -3.65 2.75
C THR A 216 13.07 -5.13 2.64
N THR A 217 12.10 -5.48 1.79
CA THR A 217 11.63 -6.86 1.61
C THR A 217 12.72 -7.76 1.02
N THR A 218 13.59 -7.22 0.16
CA THR A 218 14.70 -7.98 -0.45
C THR A 218 15.98 -7.99 0.40
N GLN A 219 15.95 -7.43 1.61
CA GLN A 219 17.12 -7.29 2.48
C GLN A 219 18.29 -6.61 1.78
N ASN A 220 18.02 -5.45 1.18
CA ASN A 220 18.95 -4.70 0.35
C ASN A 220 19.48 -5.56 -0.83
N PHE A 221 18.56 -6.21 -1.54
CA PHE A 221 18.83 -7.06 -2.70
C PHE A 221 19.70 -8.31 -2.40
N ALA A 222 19.86 -8.68 -1.12
CA ALA A 222 20.62 -9.86 -0.72
C ALA A 222 19.76 -11.14 -0.64
N SER A 223 18.43 -11.00 -0.65
CA SER A 223 17.51 -12.15 -0.61
C SER A 223 17.72 -13.08 -1.82
N PRO A 224 17.64 -14.42 -1.65
CA PRO A 224 17.70 -15.37 -2.76
C PRO A 224 16.53 -15.25 -3.74
N THR A 225 15.44 -14.56 -3.35
CA THR A 225 14.30 -14.27 -4.22
C THR A 225 14.50 -13.04 -5.10
N THR A 226 15.64 -12.35 -4.99
CA THR A 226 15.98 -11.20 -5.82
C THR A 226 16.26 -11.65 -7.25
N THR A 227 15.54 -11.09 -8.22
CA THR A 227 15.65 -11.48 -9.64
C THR A 227 16.13 -10.31 -10.51
N ALA A 228 16.38 -10.56 -11.79
CA ALA A 228 16.65 -9.50 -12.77
C ALA A 228 15.52 -8.46 -12.80
N THR A 229 14.26 -8.92 -12.72
CA THR A 229 13.07 -8.07 -12.63
C THR A 229 13.15 -7.10 -11.45
N THR A 230 13.65 -7.57 -10.29
CA THR A 230 13.82 -6.76 -9.09
C THR A 230 14.76 -5.59 -9.34
N PHE A 231 15.88 -5.82 -10.03
CA PHE A 231 16.82 -4.76 -10.39
C PHE A 231 16.27 -3.82 -11.47
N GLU A 232 15.51 -4.33 -12.43
CA GLU A 232 14.84 -3.51 -13.45
C GLU A 232 13.81 -2.57 -12.83
N VAL A 233 13.00 -3.07 -11.89
CA VAL A 233 12.05 -2.27 -11.11
C VAL A 233 12.81 -1.24 -10.28
N ALA A 234 13.88 -1.63 -9.58
CA ALA A 234 14.69 -0.69 -8.81
C ALA A 234 15.23 0.46 -9.70
N ALA A 235 15.71 0.13 -10.90
CA ALA A 235 16.18 1.13 -11.86
C ALA A 235 15.06 2.03 -12.36
N PHE A 236 13.88 1.48 -12.64
CA PHE A 236 12.70 2.25 -13.04
C PHE A 236 12.26 3.25 -11.95
N LEU A 237 12.21 2.81 -10.69
CA LEU A 237 11.84 3.66 -9.56
C LEU A 237 12.86 4.77 -9.33
N LEU A 238 14.16 4.46 -9.40
CA LEU A 238 15.22 5.48 -9.29
C LEU A 238 15.15 6.51 -10.43
N ARG A 239 14.88 6.08 -11.67
CA ARG A 239 14.63 7.01 -12.79
C ARG A 239 13.41 7.89 -12.57
N SER A 240 12.41 7.39 -11.86
CA SER A 240 11.19 8.13 -11.49
C SER A 240 11.38 9.04 -10.26
N GLY A 241 12.61 9.18 -9.76
CA GLY A 241 12.94 10.09 -8.66
C GLY A 241 12.84 9.48 -7.27
N ALA A 242 12.79 8.14 -7.15
CA ALA A 242 12.84 7.46 -5.87
C ALA A 242 14.10 7.85 -5.08
N ARG A 243 13.92 8.19 -3.80
CA ARG A 243 15.01 8.55 -2.91
C ARG A 243 15.47 7.32 -2.15
N ARG A 244 16.79 7.08 -2.16
CA ARG A 244 17.38 6.06 -1.29
C ARG A 244 17.20 6.47 0.17
N PRO A 245 16.94 5.53 1.09
CA PRO A 245 17.01 5.81 2.51
C PRO A 245 18.37 6.47 2.79
N GLN A 246 18.36 7.73 3.21
CA GLN A 246 19.57 8.32 3.76
C GLN A 246 19.82 7.58 5.07
N ALA A 247 21.02 6.98 5.21
CA ALA A 247 21.46 6.60 6.54
C ALA A 247 21.33 7.86 7.41
N ALA A 248 20.59 7.77 8.52
CA ALA A 248 20.63 8.82 9.52
C ALA A 248 22.12 9.14 9.75
N PRO A 249 22.53 10.42 9.84
CA PRO A 249 23.91 10.73 10.17
C PRO A 249 24.20 9.97 11.45
N THR A 250 25.05 8.94 11.35
CA THR A 250 25.61 8.31 12.52
C THR A 250 26.40 9.42 13.17
N ASN A 251 25.81 10.08 14.16
CA ASN A 251 26.56 10.68 15.24
C ASN A 251 27.23 9.53 15.97
N THR A 252 28.21 8.90 15.31
CA THR A 252 29.35 8.30 15.98
C THR A 252 30.10 9.48 16.61
N THR A 253 29.54 10.01 17.70
CA THR A 253 30.39 10.35 18.82
C THR A 253 31.10 9.06 19.17
N ARG A 254 32.24 8.80 18.51
CA ARG A 254 33.25 7.93 19.09
C ARG A 254 33.45 8.46 20.49
N PRO A 255 33.21 7.68 21.56
CA PRO A 255 33.60 8.13 22.89
C PRO A 255 35.10 8.44 22.80
N ALA A 256 35.47 9.68 23.13
CA ALA A 256 36.84 10.17 23.09
C ALA A 256 37.75 9.48 24.15
N SER A 257 37.37 8.31 24.67
CA SER A 257 38.01 7.61 25.78
C SER A 257 38.92 6.46 25.36
N GLU A 258 39.22 6.30 24.07
CA GLU A 258 40.31 5.42 23.62
C GLU A 258 41.38 6.19 22.81
N ILE A 259 41.75 7.38 23.30
CA ILE A 259 43.13 7.87 23.10
C ILE A 259 43.93 7.31 24.28
N ARG A 260 44.26 6.02 24.22
CA ARG A 260 45.29 5.48 25.12
C ARG A 260 46.60 6.16 24.76
N ASN A 261 47.23 6.77 25.77
CA ASN A 261 48.56 7.35 25.74
C ASN A 261 49.55 6.43 25.01
N ALA A 262 49.78 6.68 23.72
CA ALA A 262 50.92 6.14 23.00
C ALA A 262 52.06 7.15 23.18
N VAL A 263 53.01 6.79 24.04
CA VAL A 263 54.33 7.43 24.12
C VAL A 263 54.95 7.41 22.70
N PRO A 264 55.63 8.47 22.24
CA PRO A 264 56.27 8.46 20.92
C PRO A 264 57.44 7.46 20.97
N GLY A 265 57.23 6.27 20.39
CA GLY A 265 58.22 5.21 20.28
C GLY A 265 58.31 4.71 18.84
N ASP A 266 59.40 5.08 18.17
CA ASP A 266 60.00 4.50 16.97
C ASP A 266 59.08 3.78 15.95
N LEU A 267 58.70 4.52 14.90
CA LEU A 267 58.25 3.94 13.64
C LEU A 267 59.47 3.37 12.88
N ARG A 268 59.90 2.14 13.20
CA ARG A 268 60.77 1.36 12.32
C ARG A 268 59.93 0.37 11.50
N ALA A 269 60.03 0.49 10.17
CA ALA A 269 59.41 -0.44 9.23
C ALA A 269 59.96 -1.88 9.42
N PRO A 270 59.15 -2.93 9.21
CA PRO A 270 59.60 -4.31 9.32
C PRO A 270 60.72 -4.62 8.32
N SER A 271 61.83 -5.16 8.80
CA SER A 271 63.09 -5.43 8.09
C SER A 271 63.05 -6.61 7.10
N GLN A 272 61.88 -6.91 6.51
CA GLN A 272 61.72 -8.01 5.54
C GLN A 272 61.40 -7.54 4.11
N TRP A 273 61.39 -6.23 3.87
CA TRP A 273 61.05 -5.67 2.54
C TRP A 273 62.27 -5.43 1.62
N SER A 274 63.51 -5.59 2.12
CA SER A 274 64.73 -5.18 1.40
C SER A 274 65.70 -6.33 1.12
N GLY A 275 65.21 -7.44 0.57
CA GLY A 275 66.07 -8.51 0.03
C GLY A 275 65.58 -8.95 -1.36
N PRO A 276 66.48 -9.18 -2.33
CA PRO A 276 66.05 -9.61 -3.67
C PRO A 276 65.45 -11.02 -3.62
N LYS A 277 64.24 -11.17 -4.17
CA LYS A 277 63.58 -12.47 -4.33
C LYS A 277 64.25 -13.25 -5.46
N ILE A 278 65.12 -14.19 -5.10
CA ILE A 278 65.67 -15.19 -6.03
C ILE A 278 64.64 -16.30 -6.23
N PHE A 279 64.10 -16.40 -7.43
CA PHE A 279 63.21 -17.49 -7.85
C PHE A 279 64.07 -18.66 -8.36
N ARG A 280 64.12 -19.78 -7.64
CA ARG A 280 64.69 -21.02 -8.17
C ARG A 280 63.58 -21.83 -8.85
N GLY A 281 63.60 -21.86 -10.18
CA GLY A 281 62.88 -22.87 -10.94
C GLY A 281 63.67 -24.19 -10.93
N GLY A 282 63.09 -25.24 -10.38
CA GLY A 282 63.42 -26.62 -10.76
C GLY A 282 62.14 -27.20 -11.38
N GLY A 283 62.09 -27.63 -12.63
CA GLY A 283 63.12 -28.36 -13.37
C GLY A 283 62.80 -29.85 -13.26
N GLN A 284 62.05 -30.36 -14.23
CA GLN A 284 61.71 -31.78 -14.40
C GLN A 284 62.95 -32.65 -14.67
N THR A 285 62.70 -33.98 -14.61
CA THR A 285 63.50 -35.16 -15.02
C THR A 285 64.29 -35.80 -13.88
N LYS A 286 64.23 -37.12 -13.65
CA LYS A 286 63.87 -38.26 -14.52
C LYS A 286 63.15 -39.34 -13.72
#